data_AF-A0A7S1D2Z2-F1
#
_entry.id   AF-A0A7S1D2Z2-F1
#
_cell.length_a   1.000
_cell.length_b   1.000
_cell.length_c   1.000
_cell.angle_alpha   90.00
_cell.angle_beta   90.00
_cell.angle_gamma   90.00
#
_symmetry.space_group_name_H-M   'P 1'
#
loop_
_entity.id
_entity.type
_entity.pdbx_description
1 polymer ?
#
loop_
_entity_poly.entity_id
_entity_poly.type
_entity_poly.pdbx_seq_one_letter_code
_entity_poly.pdbx_strand_id
1 'polypeptide(L)'
;SPTRTNPPSPFRFVVAVVIEREKMATAKDYEKIEVASDHVETGTIPAVSATPMVEVVAPSTLPEGYRFEAEIDSGNIISVVVPKGGVEEGQRFMIPLPPVPTSQANANRSSVPVGHWKDSMFNCLAHGICHPQFWLTCCCHVLAIGQIMQRMKLNFLGNPASVAESAGTFKKCVIILVGTYVLGFTFVILSNAFRGPLEGYDEYNNPVYTVTAPQLFFALLYHATWFSYSIFGLIATMNTRSYLRRKYAISETNCPGCEDFCCAFWCPFCVICQMARHTADFDTYPAACCTENGLPSHIPSPVD
;
A
#
# COMPACT_ATOMS: atom_id res chain seq x y z
N SER A 1 26.78 -49.95 25.74
CA SER A 1 26.31 -48.56 25.80
C SER A 1 26.72 -47.82 24.54
N PRO A 2 25.78 -47.41 23.67
CA PRO A 2 26.14 -46.61 22.50
C PRO A 2 26.28 -45.14 22.92
N THR A 3 27.38 -44.54 22.49
CA THR A 3 27.75 -43.14 22.72
C THR A 3 26.81 -42.22 21.94
N ARG A 4 26.03 -41.44 22.69
CA ARG A 4 25.13 -40.39 22.19
C ARG A 4 25.98 -39.22 21.67
N THR A 5 26.08 -39.08 20.35
CA THR A 5 26.68 -37.90 19.73
C THR A 5 25.68 -36.75 19.76
N ASN A 6 26.13 -35.58 20.25
CA ASN A 6 25.30 -34.38 20.31
C ASN A 6 24.96 -33.88 18.90
N PRO A 7 23.75 -33.37 18.66
CA PRO A 7 23.37 -32.80 17.38
C PRO A 7 24.17 -31.52 17.10
N PRO A 8 24.53 -31.24 15.83
CA PRO A 8 25.18 -29.99 15.45
C PRO A 8 24.25 -28.80 15.70
N SER A 9 24.85 -27.68 16.11
CA SER A 9 24.16 -26.41 16.36
C SER A 9 23.50 -25.86 15.08
N PRO A 10 22.39 -25.10 15.20
CA PRO A 10 21.70 -24.57 14.04
C PRO A 10 22.58 -23.53 13.32
N PHE A 11 22.73 -23.72 12.02
CA PHE A 11 23.33 -22.77 11.09
C PHE A 11 22.62 -21.41 11.21
N ARG A 12 23.34 -20.38 11.67
CA ARG A 12 22.91 -18.99 11.59
C ARG A 12 23.12 -18.48 10.17
N PHE A 13 22.06 -18.43 9.37
CA PHE A 13 22.06 -17.65 8.13
C PHE A 13 22.03 -16.16 8.47
N VAL A 14 23.15 -15.47 8.27
CA VAL A 14 23.22 -14.00 8.31
C VAL A 14 23.05 -13.53 6.87
N VAL A 15 21.83 -13.18 6.48
CA VAL A 15 21.56 -12.49 5.22
C VAL A 15 21.89 -11.00 5.44
N ALA A 16 23.08 -10.58 5.03
CA ALA A 16 23.44 -9.18 4.98
C ALA A 16 22.78 -8.54 3.74
N VAL A 17 21.55 -8.06 3.88
CA VAL A 17 20.95 -7.16 2.89
C VAL A 17 21.61 -5.80 3.08
N VAL A 18 22.51 -5.43 2.16
CA VAL A 18 23.04 -4.07 2.08
C VAL A 18 21.92 -3.20 1.53
N ILE A 19 21.08 -2.69 2.43
CA ILE A 19 20.14 -1.62 2.12
C ILE A 19 20.97 -0.35 2.05
N GLU A 20 21.26 0.11 0.85
CA GLU A 20 21.81 1.43 0.61
C GLU A 20 20.78 2.45 1.13
N ARG A 21 21.04 2.99 2.32
CA ARG A 21 20.27 4.10 2.88
C ARG A 21 20.53 5.33 2.03
N GLU A 22 19.77 5.50 0.95
CA GLU A 22 19.58 6.82 0.39
C GLU A 22 19.02 7.73 1.48
N LYS A 23 19.65 8.89 1.62
CA LYS A 23 19.39 9.89 2.66
C LYS A 23 17.95 10.40 2.54
N MET A 24 17.00 9.73 3.17
CA MET A 24 15.72 10.34 3.52
C MET A 24 15.99 11.47 4.50
N ALA A 25 15.62 12.67 4.08
CA ALA A 25 15.67 13.88 4.89
C ALA A 25 15.09 13.60 6.27
N THR A 26 15.94 13.79 7.28
CA THR A 26 15.57 13.66 8.69
C THR A 26 14.48 14.68 9.01
N ALA A 27 13.28 14.19 9.29
CA ALA A 27 12.28 14.89 10.08
C ALA A 27 12.83 15.05 11.51
N LYS A 28 13.63 16.09 11.72
CA LYS A 28 13.90 16.67 13.03
C LYS A 28 13.15 17.98 13.06
N ASP A 29 11.97 17.97 13.67
CA ASP A 29 11.35 19.10 14.37
C ASP A 29 9.99 18.62 14.90
N TYR A 30 10.03 17.81 15.95
CA TYR A 30 8.94 17.77 16.93
C TYR A 30 9.59 17.88 18.30
N GLU A 31 9.61 19.11 18.76
CA GLU A 31 10.16 19.55 20.02
C GLU A 31 9.29 19.03 21.18
N LYS A 32 10.01 18.69 22.24
CA LYS A 32 9.58 18.05 23.48
C LYS A 32 8.78 19.07 24.31
N ILE A 33 7.47 18.91 24.40
CA ILE A 33 6.65 19.64 25.38
C ILE A 33 6.53 18.77 26.64
N GLU A 34 7.37 19.05 27.63
CA GLU A 34 7.14 18.62 29.01
C GLU A 34 6.11 19.56 29.64
N VAL A 35 4.89 19.08 29.87
CA VAL A 35 3.88 19.80 30.65
C VAL A 35 4.02 19.39 32.12
N ALA A 36 4.43 20.33 32.96
CA ALA A 36 4.34 20.23 34.40
C ALA A 36 2.86 20.23 34.81
N SER A 37 2.46 19.22 35.57
CA SER A 37 1.11 19.03 36.09
C SER A 37 1.03 19.60 37.51
N ASP A 38 0.58 20.85 37.64
CA ASP A 38 0.09 21.38 38.91
C ASP A 38 -1.43 21.22 39.01
N HIS A 39 -1.86 20.67 40.15
CA HIS A 39 -3.24 20.34 40.46
C HIS A 39 -3.98 21.62 40.87
N VAL A 40 -4.88 22.11 40.01
CA VAL A 40 -5.77 23.25 40.30
C VAL A 40 -7.23 22.77 40.21
N GLU A 41 -7.96 22.91 41.33
CA GLU A 41 -9.39 22.65 41.44
C GLU A 41 -10.19 23.49 40.44
N THR A 42 -10.97 22.81 39.60
CA THR A 42 -11.66 23.42 38.44
C THR A 42 -13.12 23.72 38.78
N GLY A 43 -13.43 25.01 38.93
CA GLY A 43 -14.79 25.50 38.73
C GLY A 43 -15.22 25.32 37.27
N THR A 44 -16.45 24.88 37.05
CA THR A 44 -16.99 24.52 35.74
C THR A 44 -17.21 25.76 34.87
N ILE A 45 -16.21 26.13 34.06
CA ILE A 45 -16.35 27.15 33.00
C ILE A 45 -16.95 26.44 31.78
N PRO A 46 -18.01 26.97 31.14
CA PRO A 46 -18.57 26.39 29.93
C PRO A 46 -17.50 26.33 28.84
N ALA A 47 -17.24 25.12 28.34
CA ALA A 47 -16.26 24.89 27.29
C ALA A 47 -16.69 25.60 26.00
N VAL A 48 -16.00 26.71 25.68
CA VAL A 48 -16.16 27.41 24.40
C VAL A 48 -15.61 26.50 23.30
N SER A 49 -16.51 25.93 22.50
CA SER A 49 -16.15 25.07 21.36
C SER A 49 -15.43 25.92 20.30
N ALA A 50 -14.13 25.70 20.14
CA ALA A 50 -13.34 26.38 19.10
C ALA A 50 -13.74 25.83 17.73
N THR A 51 -14.22 26.70 16.83
CA THR A 51 -14.53 26.31 15.45
C THR A 51 -13.22 26.18 14.67
N PRO A 52 -12.93 25.05 14.02
CA PRO A 52 -11.72 24.92 13.21
C PRO A 52 -11.75 25.91 12.04
N MET A 53 -10.62 26.56 11.79
CA MET A 53 -10.45 27.57 10.73
C MET A 53 -9.46 27.04 9.67
N VAL A 54 -9.68 27.37 8.40
CA VAL A 54 -8.80 27.02 7.27
C VAL A 54 -8.27 28.29 6.61
N GLU A 55 -6.97 28.31 6.32
CA GLU A 55 -6.33 29.36 5.53
C GLU A 55 -6.55 29.07 4.04
N VAL A 56 -7.09 30.05 3.31
CA VAL A 56 -7.32 29.97 1.86
C VAL A 56 -6.59 31.12 1.17
N VAL A 57 -5.97 30.83 0.03
CA VAL A 57 -5.34 31.83 -0.85
C VAL A 57 -6.33 32.21 -1.94
N ALA A 58 -6.63 33.50 -2.10
CA ALA A 58 -7.54 33.98 -3.14
C ALA A 58 -6.90 33.84 -4.54
N PRO A 59 -7.60 33.23 -5.53
CA PRO A 59 -7.04 33.02 -6.88
C PRO A 59 -7.07 34.28 -7.76
N SER A 60 -7.86 35.28 -7.38
CA SER A 60 -7.99 36.57 -8.06
C SER A 60 -8.58 37.59 -7.08
N THR A 61 -8.63 38.86 -7.46
CA THR A 61 -9.35 39.87 -6.68
C THR A 61 -10.86 39.63 -6.77
N LEU A 62 -11.49 39.28 -5.66
CA LEU A 62 -12.90 38.87 -5.59
C LEU A 62 -13.70 39.83 -4.69
N PRO A 63 -14.92 40.22 -5.11
CA PRO A 63 -15.77 41.07 -4.29
C PRO A 63 -16.35 40.30 -3.09
N GLU A 64 -16.74 41.04 -2.05
CA GLU A 64 -17.44 40.52 -0.88
C GLU A 64 -18.63 39.61 -1.27
N GLY A 65 -18.77 38.48 -0.57
CA GLY A 65 -19.88 37.55 -0.77
C GLY A 65 -19.76 36.63 -1.99
N TYR A 66 -18.73 36.81 -2.83
CA TYR A 66 -18.45 35.89 -3.92
C TYR A 66 -18.17 34.47 -3.39
N ARG A 67 -18.55 33.45 -4.16
CA ARG A 67 -18.35 32.04 -3.80
C ARG A 67 -17.40 31.39 -4.79
N PHE A 68 -16.38 30.71 -4.28
CA PHE A 68 -15.48 29.91 -5.10
C PHE A 68 -15.15 28.58 -4.42
N GLU A 69 -14.65 27.64 -5.20
CA GLU A 69 -14.24 26.33 -4.74
C GLU A 69 -12.74 26.35 -4.42
N ALA A 70 -12.37 25.91 -3.22
CA ALA A 70 -10.98 25.77 -2.80
C ALA A 70 -10.70 24.30 -2.46
N GLU A 71 -9.63 23.75 -3.04
CA GLU A 71 -9.11 22.44 -2.66
C GLU A 71 -8.25 22.60 -1.41
N ILE A 72 -8.59 21.89 -0.33
CA ILE A 72 -7.75 21.81 0.87
C ILE A 72 -6.77 20.65 0.73
N ASP A 73 -5.65 20.66 1.46
CA ASP A 73 -4.55 19.65 1.41
C ASP A 73 -5.00 18.17 1.52
N SER A 74 -6.24 17.94 1.97
CA SER A 74 -6.87 16.62 2.02
C SER A 74 -7.52 16.16 0.70
N GLY A 75 -7.46 16.96 -0.38
CA GLY A 75 -8.17 16.74 -1.65
C GLY A 75 -9.63 17.18 -1.63
N ASN A 76 -10.18 17.52 -0.46
CA ASN A 76 -11.57 17.95 -0.38
C ASN A 76 -11.76 19.35 -0.99
N ILE A 77 -12.79 19.51 -1.80
CA ILE A 77 -13.21 20.81 -2.33
C ILE A 77 -14.22 21.43 -1.35
N ILE A 78 -13.97 22.66 -0.90
CA ILE A 78 -14.87 23.43 -0.04
C ILE A 78 -15.38 24.68 -0.77
N SER A 79 -16.66 25.01 -0.57
CA SER A 79 -17.23 26.28 -1.08
C SER A 79 -16.91 27.39 -0.09
N VAL A 80 -16.04 28.31 -0.50
CA VAL A 80 -15.56 29.45 0.27
C VAL A 80 -16.38 30.68 -0.08
N VAL A 81 -16.85 31.41 0.94
CA VAL A 81 -17.50 32.72 0.77
C VAL A 81 -16.49 33.81 1.11
N VAL A 82 -16.30 34.76 0.20
CA VAL A 82 -15.38 35.89 0.39
C VAL A 82 -15.88 36.79 1.52
N PRO A 83 -15.01 37.14 2.50
CA PRO A 83 -15.39 37.94 3.65
C PRO A 83 -15.76 39.38 3.28
N LYS A 84 -16.23 40.13 4.28
CA LYS A 84 -16.56 41.55 4.11
C LYS A 84 -15.35 42.36 3.65
N GLY A 85 -15.57 43.26 2.69
CA GLY A 85 -14.50 44.06 2.08
C GLY A 85 -13.81 43.44 0.87
N GLY A 86 -14.16 42.20 0.49
CA GLY A 86 -13.52 41.50 -0.61
C GLY A 86 -12.13 40.95 -0.26
N VAL A 87 -11.47 40.35 -1.24
CA VAL A 87 -10.09 39.87 -1.14
C VAL A 87 -9.31 40.21 -2.40
N GLU A 88 -8.02 40.48 -2.27
CA GLU A 88 -7.11 40.69 -3.40
C GLU A 88 -6.49 39.37 -3.87
N GLU A 89 -6.06 39.30 -5.13
CA GLU A 89 -5.35 38.13 -5.67
C GLU A 89 -4.12 37.78 -4.81
N GLY A 90 -4.00 36.50 -4.43
CA GLY A 90 -2.93 36.00 -3.57
C GLY A 90 -3.11 36.29 -2.07
N GLN A 91 -4.15 37.03 -1.66
CA GLN A 91 -4.42 37.30 -0.26
C GLN A 91 -4.80 36.01 0.48
N ARG A 92 -4.17 35.80 1.64
CA ARG A 92 -4.50 34.73 2.58
C ARG A 92 -5.57 35.21 3.55
N PHE A 93 -6.62 34.41 3.73
CA PHE A 93 -7.66 34.70 4.71
C PHE A 93 -8.18 33.41 5.36
N MET A 94 -8.62 33.53 6.61
CA MET A 94 -9.12 32.43 7.41
C MET A 94 -10.64 32.35 7.31
N ILE A 95 -11.16 31.16 7.03
CA ILE A 95 -12.59 30.88 7.05
C ILE A 95 -12.92 29.78 8.06
N PRO A 96 -14.05 29.89 8.78
CA PRO A 96 -14.53 28.79 9.60
C PRO A 96 -14.92 27.63 8.69
N LEU A 97 -14.45 26.42 9.02
CA LEU A 97 -14.90 25.23 8.33
C LEU A 97 -16.42 25.10 8.55
N PRO A 98 -17.25 25.01 7.49
CA PRO A 98 -18.68 24.83 7.69
C PRO A 98 -18.88 23.60 8.58
N PRO A 99 -19.74 23.69 9.63
CA PRO A 99 -19.99 22.55 10.50
C PRO A 99 -20.54 21.43 9.62
N VAL A 100 -19.70 20.43 9.37
CA VAL A 100 -20.08 19.32 8.51
C VAL A 100 -21.28 18.68 9.20
N PRO A 101 -22.48 18.66 8.57
CA PRO A 101 -23.69 18.23 9.23
C PRO A 101 -23.45 16.85 9.81
N THR A 102 -23.49 16.77 11.13
CA THR A 102 -23.00 15.63 11.93
C THR A 102 -23.74 14.33 11.60
N SER A 103 -24.89 14.43 10.93
CA SER A 103 -25.73 13.34 10.44
C SER A 103 -25.37 12.80 9.05
N GLN A 104 -24.52 13.47 8.25
CA GLN A 104 -24.03 12.96 6.95
C GLN A 104 -22.50 12.95 6.82
N ALA A 105 -21.79 13.73 7.65
CA ALA A 105 -20.33 13.76 7.73
C ALA A 105 -19.71 12.42 8.19
N ASN A 106 -20.42 11.70 9.06
CA ASN A 106 -19.91 10.51 9.75
C ASN A 106 -20.48 9.19 9.21
N ALA A 107 -21.50 9.23 8.34
CA ALA A 107 -22.14 7.99 7.86
C ALA A 107 -21.42 7.35 6.66
N ASN A 108 -20.72 8.13 5.84
CA ASN A 108 -20.14 7.62 4.58
C ASN A 108 -18.63 7.79 4.43
N ARG A 109 -17.95 8.46 5.37
CA ARG A 109 -16.49 8.38 5.44
C ARG A 109 -16.16 7.22 6.36
N SER A 110 -15.83 6.07 5.78
CA SER A 110 -15.14 5.02 6.53
C SER A 110 -13.89 5.66 7.12
N SER A 111 -13.93 6.03 8.40
CA SER A 111 -12.81 6.68 9.05
C SER A 111 -11.70 5.64 9.11
N VAL A 112 -10.75 5.72 8.17
CA VAL A 112 -9.58 4.86 8.16
C VAL A 112 -8.88 5.06 9.52
N PRO A 113 -8.70 3.99 10.32
CA PRO A 113 -8.17 4.14 11.66
C PRO A 113 -6.75 4.71 11.62
N VAL A 114 -6.46 5.65 12.52
CA VAL A 114 -5.12 6.23 12.71
C VAL A 114 -4.47 5.57 13.92
N GLY A 115 -3.16 5.35 13.85
CA GLY A 115 -2.37 4.74 14.92
C GLY A 115 -2.35 3.21 14.93
N HIS A 116 -3.25 2.55 14.20
CA HIS A 116 -3.37 1.10 14.15
C HIS A 116 -3.98 0.59 12.84
N TRP A 117 -3.73 -0.68 12.51
CA TRP A 117 -4.38 -1.34 11.37
C TRP A 117 -5.87 -1.57 11.63
N LYS A 118 -6.70 -1.53 10.57
CA LYS A 118 -8.16 -1.81 10.66
C LYS A 118 -8.43 -3.23 11.19
N ASP A 119 -7.57 -4.17 10.85
CA ASP A 119 -7.65 -5.56 11.27
C ASP A 119 -6.27 -6.19 11.48
N SER A 120 -6.26 -7.38 12.08
CA SER A 120 -5.07 -8.19 12.25
C SER A 120 -4.58 -8.77 10.92
N MET A 121 -3.26 -8.92 10.78
CA MET A 121 -2.60 -9.40 9.56
C MET A 121 -3.17 -10.75 9.09
N PHE A 122 -3.48 -11.66 10.01
CA PHE A 122 -3.99 -13.00 9.69
C PHE A 122 -5.51 -13.05 9.48
N ASN A 123 -6.22 -11.93 9.59
CA ASN A 123 -7.66 -11.85 9.32
C ASN A 123 -7.98 -11.78 7.81
N CYS A 124 -7.19 -12.48 6.98
CA CYS A 124 -7.29 -12.44 5.53
C CYS A 124 -8.65 -12.96 4.99
N LEU A 125 -9.36 -13.77 5.79
CA LEU A 125 -10.66 -14.35 5.47
C LEU A 125 -11.85 -13.62 6.13
N ALA A 126 -11.68 -12.38 6.62
CA ALA A 126 -12.73 -11.62 7.30
C ALA A 126 -14.04 -11.52 6.50
N HIS A 127 -13.94 -11.38 5.16
CA HIS A 127 -15.09 -11.30 4.26
C HIS A 127 -15.41 -12.64 3.55
N GLY A 128 -14.84 -13.75 4.05
CA GLY A 128 -15.00 -15.09 3.50
C GLY A 128 -13.99 -15.48 2.40
N ILE A 129 -13.85 -16.79 2.18
CA ILE A 129 -12.94 -17.36 1.17
C ILE A 129 -13.35 -17.02 -0.27
N CYS A 130 -14.63 -16.74 -0.52
CA CYS A 130 -15.13 -16.35 -1.85
C CYS A 130 -14.96 -14.85 -2.12
N HIS A 131 -14.38 -14.07 -1.20
CA HIS A 131 -14.20 -12.65 -1.41
C HIS A 131 -13.19 -12.40 -2.57
N PRO A 132 -13.53 -11.57 -3.57
CA PRO A 132 -12.68 -11.39 -4.75
C PRO A 132 -11.25 -10.92 -4.39
N GLN A 133 -11.13 -10.04 -3.38
CA GLN A 133 -9.83 -9.55 -2.91
C GLN A 133 -8.94 -10.66 -2.34
N PHE A 134 -9.52 -11.70 -1.71
CA PHE A 134 -8.74 -12.81 -1.17
C PHE A 134 -8.03 -13.55 -2.31
N TRP A 135 -8.77 -13.96 -3.34
CA TRP A 135 -8.21 -14.63 -4.52
C TRP A 135 -7.24 -13.74 -5.29
N LEU A 136 -7.54 -12.45 -5.42
CA LEU A 136 -6.62 -11.51 -6.05
C LEU A 136 -5.30 -11.43 -5.28
N THR A 137 -5.31 -11.38 -3.94
CA THR A 137 -4.08 -11.36 -3.13
C THR A 137 -3.32 -12.69 -3.17
N CYS A 138 -4.02 -13.81 -3.26
CA CYS A 138 -3.43 -15.16 -3.25
C CYS A 138 -2.81 -15.50 -4.62
N CYS A 139 -3.54 -15.27 -5.71
CA CYS A 139 -3.16 -15.72 -7.05
C CYS A 139 -2.52 -14.60 -7.89
N CYS A 140 -2.82 -13.33 -7.60
CA CYS A 140 -2.43 -12.19 -8.43
C CYS A 140 -1.95 -11.00 -7.56
N HIS A 141 -1.08 -11.28 -6.60
CA HIS A 141 -0.68 -10.32 -5.57
C HIS A 141 -0.17 -8.97 -6.13
N VAL A 142 0.49 -8.96 -7.31
CA VAL A 142 0.93 -7.73 -8.00
C VAL A 142 -0.25 -6.85 -8.45
N LEU A 143 -1.38 -7.43 -8.84
CA LEU A 143 -2.58 -6.64 -9.16
C LEU A 143 -3.22 -6.08 -7.89
N ALA A 144 -3.32 -6.90 -6.84
CA ALA A 144 -3.89 -6.46 -5.57
C ALA A 144 -3.09 -5.32 -4.95
N ILE A 145 -1.75 -5.39 -4.97
CA ILE A 145 -0.92 -4.27 -4.51
C ILE A 145 -1.01 -3.07 -5.47
N GLY A 146 -1.13 -3.30 -6.78
CA GLY A 146 -1.38 -2.26 -7.79
C GLY A 146 -2.64 -1.44 -7.49
N GLN A 147 -3.73 -2.09 -7.07
CA GLN A 147 -4.97 -1.42 -6.68
C GLN A 147 -4.80 -0.54 -5.45
N ILE A 148 -4.06 -1.03 -4.45
CA ILE A 148 -3.74 -0.26 -3.25
C ILE A 148 -2.87 0.94 -3.62
N MET A 149 -1.82 0.73 -4.43
CA MET A 149 -0.94 1.81 -4.89
C MET A 149 -1.69 2.89 -5.68
N GLN A 150 -2.64 2.49 -6.55
CA GLN A 150 -3.50 3.42 -7.28
C GLN A 150 -4.33 4.29 -6.32
N ARG A 151 -5.02 3.67 -5.35
CA ARG A 151 -5.79 4.41 -4.33
C ARG A 151 -4.92 5.38 -3.54
N MET A 152 -3.69 4.98 -3.24
CA MET A 152 -2.76 5.75 -2.43
C MET A 152 -1.93 6.78 -3.22
N LYS A 153 -2.20 6.96 -4.52
CA LYS A 153 -1.43 7.85 -5.42
C LYS A 153 0.08 7.52 -5.40
N LEU A 154 0.41 6.23 -5.41
CA LEU A 154 1.79 5.72 -5.46
C LEU A 154 2.15 5.30 -6.89
N ASN A 155 3.44 5.33 -7.22
CA ASN A 155 3.95 4.70 -8.44
C ASN A 155 4.04 3.16 -8.28
N PHE A 156 4.41 2.46 -9.35
CA PHE A 156 4.47 0.99 -9.38
C PHE A 156 5.54 0.37 -8.47
N LEU A 157 6.40 1.17 -7.84
CA LEU A 157 7.39 0.75 -6.83
C LEU A 157 6.91 1.04 -5.39
N GLY A 158 5.69 1.56 -5.21
CA GLY A 158 5.13 1.88 -3.90
C GLY A 158 5.64 3.19 -3.30
N ASN A 159 6.22 4.09 -4.12
CA ASN A 159 6.68 5.41 -3.67
C ASN A 159 5.62 6.49 -3.97
N PRO A 160 5.54 7.56 -3.15
CA PRO A 160 4.68 8.71 -3.45
C PRO A 160 5.00 9.28 -4.82
N ALA A 161 3.98 9.58 -5.60
CA ALA A 161 4.13 10.04 -6.97
C ALA A 161 3.14 11.16 -7.27
N SER A 162 3.39 11.93 -8.33
CA SER A 162 2.41 12.89 -8.83
C SER A 162 1.15 12.15 -9.34
N VAL A 163 0.02 12.86 -9.45
CA VAL A 163 -1.22 12.31 -10.02
C VAL A 163 -0.98 11.74 -11.42
N ALA A 164 -0.22 12.45 -12.25
CA ALA A 164 0.12 12.00 -13.60
C ALA A 164 0.95 10.70 -13.62
N GLU A 165 1.90 10.56 -12.69
CA GLU A 165 2.76 9.36 -12.61
C GLU A 165 2.00 8.14 -12.04
N SER A 166 1.12 8.37 -11.05
CA SER A 166 0.33 7.35 -10.37
C SER A 166 -0.88 6.88 -11.17
N ALA A 167 -1.44 7.69 -12.07
CA ALA A 167 -2.61 7.31 -12.89
C ALA A 167 -2.41 6.00 -13.66
N GLY A 168 -1.17 5.69 -14.07
CA GLY A 168 -0.84 4.47 -14.79
C GLY A 168 -0.35 3.30 -13.93
N THR A 169 -0.36 3.40 -12.60
CA THR A 169 0.26 2.41 -11.71
C THR A 169 -0.38 1.03 -11.85
N PHE A 170 -1.71 0.94 -11.76
CA PHE A 170 -2.38 -0.35 -11.92
C PHE A 170 -2.10 -0.98 -13.29
N LYS A 171 -2.16 -0.20 -14.37
CA LYS A 171 -1.86 -0.67 -15.73
C LYS A 171 -0.43 -1.18 -15.86
N LYS A 172 0.56 -0.50 -15.25
CA LYS A 172 1.95 -0.99 -15.19
C LYS A 172 2.05 -2.33 -14.47
N CYS A 173 1.36 -2.50 -13.34
CA CYS A 173 1.29 -3.78 -12.61
C CYS A 173 0.66 -4.91 -13.45
N VAL A 174 -0.39 -4.62 -14.23
CA VAL A 174 -0.99 -5.57 -15.18
C VAL A 174 0.03 -5.98 -16.25
N ILE A 175 0.72 -5.01 -16.86
CA ILE A 175 1.74 -5.27 -17.88
C ILE A 175 2.87 -6.14 -17.32
N ILE A 176 3.34 -5.85 -16.10
CA ILE A 176 4.37 -6.65 -15.43
C ILE A 176 3.87 -8.09 -15.22
N LEU A 177 2.68 -8.27 -14.66
CA LEU A 177 2.10 -9.60 -14.44
C LEU A 177 1.99 -10.39 -15.74
N VAL A 178 1.29 -9.84 -16.74
CA VAL A 178 1.05 -10.53 -18.01
C VAL A 178 2.37 -10.80 -18.73
N GLY A 179 3.26 -9.81 -18.79
CA GLY A 179 4.57 -9.94 -19.41
C GLY A 179 5.43 -11.03 -18.78
N THR A 180 5.48 -11.10 -17.44
CA THR A 180 6.20 -12.17 -16.72
C THR A 180 5.64 -13.55 -17.03
N TYR A 181 4.32 -13.73 -17.06
CA TYR A 181 3.69 -15.02 -17.37
C TYR A 181 3.95 -15.46 -18.82
N VAL A 182 3.79 -14.54 -19.78
CA VAL A 182 4.07 -14.80 -21.20
C VAL A 182 5.54 -15.18 -21.40
N LEU A 183 6.45 -14.43 -20.78
CA LEU A 183 7.89 -14.69 -20.85
C LEU A 183 8.25 -16.04 -20.21
N GLY A 184 7.73 -16.33 -19.02
CA GLY A 184 7.93 -17.60 -18.33
C GLY A 184 7.40 -18.79 -19.13
N PHE A 185 6.19 -18.69 -19.69
CA PHE A 185 5.62 -19.72 -20.55
C PHE A 185 6.44 -19.96 -21.82
N THR A 186 6.95 -18.88 -22.42
CA THR A 186 7.85 -18.96 -23.57
C THR A 186 9.13 -19.73 -23.23
N PHE A 187 9.76 -19.45 -22.08
CA PHE A 187 10.94 -20.19 -21.63
C PHE A 187 10.66 -21.67 -21.35
N VAL A 188 9.49 -22.01 -20.83
CA VAL A 188 9.07 -23.41 -20.67
C VAL A 188 8.93 -24.11 -22.03
N ILE A 189 8.28 -23.48 -23.01
CA ILE A 189 8.16 -24.03 -24.36
C ILE A 189 9.55 -24.26 -24.97
N LEU A 190 10.43 -23.26 -24.91
CA LEU A 190 11.78 -23.35 -25.45
C LEU A 190 12.59 -24.44 -24.75
N SER A 191 12.55 -24.51 -23.41
CA SER A 191 13.20 -25.57 -22.64
C SER A 191 12.76 -26.96 -23.09
N ASN A 192 11.46 -27.14 -23.37
CA ASN A 192 10.92 -28.41 -23.88
C ASN A 192 11.29 -28.68 -25.34
N ALA A 193 11.36 -27.65 -26.19
CA ALA A 193 11.76 -27.79 -27.60
C ALA A 193 13.22 -28.21 -27.77
N PHE A 194 14.08 -27.85 -26.81
CA PHE A 194 15.50 -28.24 -26.79
C PHE A 194 15.78 -29.47 -25.89
N ARG A 195 14.75 -30.22 -25.52
CA ARG A 195 14.92 -31.47 -24.79
C ARG A 195 15.75 -32.44 -25.63
N GLY A 196 16.80 -33.00 -25.03
CA GLY A 196 17.69 -33.92 -25.73
C GLY A 196 17.02 -35.28 -26.03
N PRO A 197 17.70 -36.16 -26.80
CA PRO A 197 17.20 -37.51 -27.08
C PRO A 197 16.89 -38.30 -25.79
N LEU A 198 15.94 -39.22 -25.92
CA LEU A 198 15.58 -40.21 -24.89
C LEU A 198 16.77 -41.16 -24.67
N GLU A 199 17.30 -41.20 -23.45
CA GLU A 199 18.37 -42.12 -23.05
C GLU A 199 17.81 -43.47 -22.58
N GLY A 200 16.61 -43.47 -22.00
CA GLY A 200 15.99 -44.68 -21.48
C GLY A 200 14.83 -44.37 -20.54
N TYR A 201 14.55 -45.32 -19.64
CA TYR A 201 13.54 -45.21 -18.60
C TYR A 201 14.17 -45.43 -17.23
N ASP A 202 13.72 -44.69 -16.21
CA ASP A 202 14.14 -44.88 -14.82
C ASP A 202 13.47 -46.11 -14.18
N GLU A 203 13.78 -46.39 -12.90
CA GLU A 203 13.20 -47.51 -12.13
C GLU A 203 11.66 -47.45 -12.03
N TYR A 204 11.07 -46.27 -12.18
CA TYR A 204 9.62 -46.04 -12.14
C TYR A 204 9.00 -45.93 -13.55
N ASN A 205 9.74 -46.31 -14.59
CA ASN A 205 9.34 -46.26 -15.99
C ASN A 205 9.04 -44.83 -16.50
N ASN A 206 9.68 -43.81 -15.93
CA ASN A 206 9.64 -42.44 -16.47
C ASN A 206 10.74 -42.25 -17.53
N PRO A 207 10.44 -41.55 -18.65
CA PRO A 207 11.43 -41.29 -19.69
C PRO A 207 12.55 -40.36 -19.18
N VAL A 208 13.80 -40.78 -19.35
CA VAL A 208 15.00 -40.00 -19.02
C VAL A 208 15.57 -39.42 -20.31
N TYR A 209 15.74 -38.10 -20.36
CA TYR A 209 16.26 -37.37 -21.51
C TYR A 209 17.63 -36.78 -21.19
N THR A 210 18.52 -36.73 -22.19
CA THR A 210 19.77 -35.96 -22.09
C THR A 210 19.46 -34.49 -21.83
N VAL A 211 20.05 -33.93 -20.77
CA VAL A 211 19.96 -32.49 -20.49
C VAL A 211 20.92 -31.76 -21.43
N THR A 212 20.37 -30.96 -22.34
CA THR A 212 21.17 -30.15 -23.26
C THR A 212 21.52 -28.79 -22.64
N ALA A 213 22.62 -28.17 -23.06
CA ALA A 213 22.98 -26.83 -22.60
C ALA A 213 21.90 -25.76 -22.89
N PRO A 214 21.24 -25.74 -24.07
CA PRO A 214 20.12 -24.83 -24.32
C PRO A 214 18.92 -25.07 -23.39
N GLN A 215 18.58 -26.33 -23.11
CA GLN A 215 17.51 -26.66 -22.17
C GLN A 215 17.78 -26.09 -20.77
N LEU A 216 19.01 -26.27 -20.25
CA LEU A 216 19.43 -25.71 -18.97
C LEU A 216 19.39 -24.18 -18.99
N PHE A 217 19.84 -23.55 -20.06
CA PHE A 217 19.82 -22.09 -20.20
C PHE A 217 18.40 -21.53 -20.08
N PHE A 218 17.42 -22.08 -20.81
CA PHE A 218 16.03 -21.62 -20.72
C PHE A 218 15.38 -21.92 -19.36
N ALA A 219 15.75 -23.05 -18.72
CA ALA A 219 15.32 -23.33 -17.35
C ALA A 219 15.84 -22.29 -16.35
N LEU A 220 17.11 -21.87 -16.48
CA LEU A 220 17.68 -20.80 -15.65
C LEU A 220 16.99 -19.46 -15.89
N LEU A 221 16.68 -19.10 -17.15
CA LEU A 221 15.94 -17.87 -17.47
C LEU A 221 14.53 -17.88 -16.88
N TYR A 222 13.84 -19.03 -16.91
CA TYR A 222 12.56 -19.22 -16.24
C TYR A 222 12.66 -18.94 -14.74
N HIS A 223 13.62 -19.56 -14.04
CA HIS A 223 13.82 -19.34 -12.61
C HIS A 223 14.23 -17.90 -12.28
N ALA A 224 15.13 -17.30 -13.08
CA ALA A 224 15.53 -15.91 -12.92
C ALA A 224 14.32 -14.96 -13.07
N THR A 225 13.44 -15.22 -14.05
CA THR A 225 12.22 -14.43 -14.29
C THR A 225 11.28 -14.48 -13.08
N TRP A 226 11.01 -15.66 -12.54
CA TRP A 226 10.19 -15.81 -11.34
C TRP A 226 10.83 -15.22 -10.09
N PHE A 227 12.14 -15.35 -9.94
CA PHE A 227 12.89 -14.73 -8.86
C PHE A 227 12.78 -13.20 -8.93
N SER A 228 13.05 -12.60 -10.09
CA SER A 228 12.91 -11.15 -10.31
C SER A 228 11.48 -10.66 -10.04
N TYR A 229 10.46 -11.41 -10.49
CA TYR A 229 9.06 -11.10 -10.21
C TYR A 229 8.75 -11.13 -8.71
N SER A 230 9.30 -12.11 -7.98
CA SER A 230 9.13 -12.23 -6.53
C SER A 230 9.82 -11.10 -5.75
N ILE A 231 11.03 -10.72 -6.17
CA ILE A 231 11.76 -9.56 -5.60
C ILE A 231 10.99 -8.27 -5.85
N PHE A 232 10.47 -8.07 -7.07
CA PHE A 232 9.61 -6.93 -7.38
C PHE A 232 8.38 -6.87 -6.47
N GLY A 233 7.65 -7.99 -6.34
CA GLY A 233 6.46 -8.07 -5.47
C GLY A 233 6.78 -7.77 -4.00
N LEU A 234 7.92 -8.26 -3.51
CA LEU A 234 8.42 -7.98 -2.15
C LEU A 234 8.68 -6.48 -1.95
N ILE A 235 9.43 -5.84 -2.86
CA ILE A 235 9.76 -4.42 -2.79
C ILE A 235 8.50 -3.57 -2.84
N ALA A 236 7.60 -3.82 -3.80
CA ALA A 236 6.36 -3.06 -3.94
C ALA A 236 5.47 -3.19 -2.71
N THR A 237 5.35 -4.39 -2.13
CA THR A 237 4.56 -4.64 -0.92
C THR A 237 5.16 -3.94 0.30
N MET A 238 6.49 -4.07 0.49
CA MET A 238 7.22 -3.43 1.58
C MET A 238 7.09 -1.90 1.53
N ASN A 239 7.36 -1.29 0.38
CA ASN A 239 7.30 0.16 0.21
C ASN A 239 5.88 0.70 0.43
N THR A 240 4.88 0.03 -0.14
CA THR A 240 3.47 0.41 0.03
C THR A 240 3.04 0.32 1.48
N ARG A 241 3.41 -0.76 2.19
CA ARG A 241 3.11 -0.92 3.61
C ARG A 241 3.77 0.17 4.44
N SER A 242 5.05 0.43 4.18
CA SER A 242 5.82 1.45 4.87
C SER A 242 5.23 2.85 4.67
N TYR A 243 4.78 3.16 3.45
CA TYR A 243 4.07 4.39 3.16
C TYR A 243 2.76 4.49 3.95
N LEU A 244 1.92 3.44 3.93
CA LEU A 244 0.66 3.42 4.67
C LEU A 244 0.88 3.65 6.16
N ARG A 245 1.87 2.99 6.76
CA ARG A 245 2.17 3.14 8.18
C ARG A 245 2.60 4.55 8.54
N ARG A 246 3.45 5.18 7.72
CA ARG A 246 3.81 6.60 7.91
C ARG A 246 2.58 7.50 7.78
N LYS A 247 1.76 7.29 6.74
CA LYS A 247 0.57 8.11 6.46
C LYS A 247 -0.48 8.03 7.58
N TYR A 248 -0.68 6.85 8.17
CA TYR A 248 -1.68 6.60 9.21
C TYR A 248 -1.08 6.49 10.61
N ALA A 249 0.18 6.92 10.81
CA ALA A 249 0.89 6.88 12.09
C ALA A 249 0.90 5.49 12.79
N ILE A 250 0.94 4.40 12.03
CA ILE A 250 0.90 3.03 12.55
C ILE A 250 2.30 2.58 12.99
N SER A 251 2.48 2.34 14.28
CA SER A 251 3.75 1.90 14.88
C SER A 251 4.12 0.46 14.52
N GLU A 252 5.40 0.12 14.70
CA GLU A 252 5.90 -1.26 14.63
C GLU A 252 5.58 -1.97 15.94
N THR A 253 5.32 -3.27 15.85
CA THR A 253 4.94 -4.11 16.98
C THR A 253 5.88 -5.31 17.13
N ASN A 254 6.31 -5.93 16.04
CA ASN A 254 6.99 -7.23 16.07
C ASN A 254 8.47 -7.17 15.64
N CYS A 255 8.84 -6.30 14.70
CA CYS A 255 10.22 -6.20 14.18
C CYS A 255 10.62 -4.72 14.00
N PRO A 256 11.13 -4.04 15.04
CA PRO A 256 11.54 -2.65 14.93
C PRO A 256 12.60 -2.44 13.83
N GLY A 257 12.34 -1.54 12.89
CA GLY A 257 13.12 -1.19 11.72
C GLY A 257 12.96 -2.11 10.51
N CYS A 258 12.27 -3.25 10.65
CA CYS A 258 12.22 -4.32 9.66
C CYS A 258 10.83 -4.94 9.46
N GLU A 259 9.80 -4.46 10.16
CA GLU A 259 8.48 -5.10 10.17
C GLU A 259 7.88 -5.19 8.77
N ASP A 260 8.00 -4.14 7.97
CA ASP A 260 7.42 -4.13 6.63
C ASP A 260 8.05 -5.17 5.71
N PHE A 261 9.38 -5.35 5.81
CA PHE A 261 10.11 -6.39 5.08
C PHE A 261 9.70 -7.79 5.57
N CYS A 262 9.73 -8.03 6.89
CA CYS A 262 9.40 -9.33 7.47
C CYS A 262 7.97 -9.75 7.13
N CYS A 263 7.01 -8.84 7.31
CA CYS A 263 5.61 -9.10 6.98
C CYS A 263 5.44 -9.41 5.48
N ALA A 264 6.03 -8.59 4.59
CA ALA A 264 5.95 -8.79 3.14
C ALA A 264 6.64 -10.09 2.68
N PHE A 265 7.73 -10.49 3.32
CA PHE A 265 8.47 -11.70 2.99
C PHE A 265 7.77 -12.98 3.47
N TRP A 266 7.31 -13.01 4.73
CA TRP A 266 6.76 -14.23 5.34
C TRP A 266 5.30 -14.50 4.99
N CYS A 267 4.46 -13.48 4.85
CA CYS A 267 3.09 -13.64 4.39
C CYS A 267 2.64 -12.47 3.50
N PRO A 268 3.13 -12.37 2.24
CA PRO A 268 2.78 -11.27 1.35
C PRO A 268 1.27 -11.13 1.15
N PHE A 269 0.55 -12.24 0.95
CA PHE A 269 -0.90 -12.17 0.72
C PHE A 269 -1.66 -11.65 1.95
N CYS A 270 -1.27 -12.04 3.18
CA CYS A 270 -1.87 -11.55 4.42
C CYS A 270 -1.73 -10.03 4.52
N VAL A 271 -0.52 -9.54 4.24
CA VAL A 271 -0.17 -8.12 4.30
C VAL A 271 -0.94 -7.31 3.27
N ILE A 272 -1.02 -7.79 2.03
CA ILE A 272 -1.78 -7.12 0.98
C ILE A 272 -3.27 -7.11 1.32
N CYS A 273 -3.81 -8.21 1.87
CA CYS A 273 -5.18 -8.27 2.40
C CYS A 273 -5.44 -7.22 3.48
N GLN A 274 -4.55 -7.11 4.47
CA GLN A 274 -4.65 -6.13 5.56
C GLN A 274 -4.62 -4.70 5.02
N MET A 275 -3.67 -4.38 4.13
CA MET A 275 -3.58 -3.06 3.49
C MET A 275 -4.79 -2.75 2.61
N ALA A 276 -5.33 -3.75 1.90
CA ALA A 276 -6.51 -3.59 1.06
C ALA A 276 -7.73 -3.20 1.89
N ARG A 277 -7.99 -3.89 3.00
CA ARG A 277 -9.10 -3.59 3.93
C ARG A 277 -8.89 -2.30 4.72
N HIS A 278 -7.64 -1.93 4.98
CA HIS A 278 -7.34 -0.66 5.63
C HIS A 278 -7.62 0.54 4.71
N THR A 279 -7.42 0.39 3.40
CA THR A 279 -7.56 1.47 2.41
C THR A 279 -8.89 1.48 1.66
N ALA A 280 -9.77 0.51 1.90
CA ALA A 280 -11.09 0.43 1.29
C ALA A 280 -12.11 -0.17 2.26
N ASP A 281 -13.34 0.33 2.18
CA ASP A 281 -14.42 -0.13 3.02
C ASP A 281 -15.22 -1.27 2.37
N PHE A 282 -14.72 -2.49 2.50
CA PHE A 282 -15.39 -3.68 1.97
C PHE A 282 -16.61 -4.13 2.79
N ASP A 283 -16.88 -3.50 3.94
CA ASP A 283 -18.11 -3.72 4.70
C ASP A 283 -19.30 -3.02 4.02
N THR A 284 -19.03 -1.87 3.40
CA THR A 284 -20.03 -1.05 2.71
C THR A 284 -20.07 -1.32 1.21
N TYR A 285 -18.92 -1.50 0.56
CA TYR A 285 -18.81 -1.64 -0.89
C TYR A 285 -18.27 -3.01 -1.29
N PRO A 286 -18.87 -3.71 -2.26
CA PRO A 286 -18.34 -4.98 -2.73
C PRO A 286 -16.98 -4.76 -3.40
N ALA A 287 -16.03 -5.66 -3.16
CA ALA A 287 -14.76 -5.66 -3.87
C ALA A 287 -14.96 -5.94 -5.36
N ALA A 288 -14.23 -5.23 -6.21
CA ALA A 288 -14.20 -5.46 -7.64
C ALA A 288 -12.83 -6.00 -8.06
N CYS A 289 -12.81 -7.19 -8.67
CA CYS A 289 -11.60 -7.68 -9.33
C CYS A 289 -11.30 -6.87 -10.59
N CYS A 290 -10.01 -6.73 -10.89
CA CYS A 290 -9.52 -6.18 -12.16
C CYS A 290 -9.93 -4.71 -12.45
N THR A 291 -10.43 -3.96 -11.47
CA THR A 291 -10.56 -2.50 -11.56
C THR A 291 -9.30 -1.81 -11.06
N GLU A 292 -9.08 -0.56 -11.46
CA GLU A 292 -7.86 0.18 -11.13
C GLU A 292 -7.67 0.38 -9.63
N ASN A 293 -8.76 0.54 -8.88
CA ASN A 293 -8.74 0.84 -7.45
C ASN A 293 -9.38 -0.27 -6.59
N GLY A 294 -9.78 -1.40 -7.19
CA GLY A 294 -10.43 -2.51 -6.47
C GLY A 294 -11.86 -2.23 -5.97
N LEU A 295 -12.47 -1.12 -6.42
CA LEU A 295 -13.84 -0.73 -6.12
C LEU A 295 -14.69 -0.68 -7.41
N PRO A 296 -16.02 -0.75 -7.31
CA PRO A 296 -16.92 -0.54 -8.45
C PRO A 296 -16.82 0.90 -8.98
N SER A 297 -17.02 1.10 -10.29
CA SER A 297 -16.83 2.41 -10.96
C SER A 297 -17.77 3.53 -10.52
N HIS A 298 -18.86 3.21 -9.83
CA HIS A 298 -19.81 4.19 -9.30
C HIS A 298 -19.43 4.68 -7.89
N ILE A 299 -18.41 4.08 -7.26
CA ILE A 299 -17.94 4.47 -5.94
C ILE A 299 -16.78 5.45 -6.12
N PRO A 300 -16.89 6.69 -5.61
CA PRO A 300 -15.80 7.65 -5.68
C PRO A 300 -14.56 7.09 -4.96
N SER A 301 -13.38 7.31 -5.55
CA SER A 301 -12.14 6.90 -4.92
C SER A 301 -12.00 7.64 -3.59
N PRO A 302 -11.61 6.99 -2.47
CA PRO A 302 -11.46 7.65 -1.18
C PRO A 302 -10.42 8.79 -1.13
N VAL A 303 -9.68 9.03 -2.21
CA VAL A 303 -8.52 9.94 -2.27
C VAL A 303 -8.67 10.95 -3.43
N ASP A 304 -9.85 11.07 -4.03
CA ASP A 304 -10.17 12.17 -4.94
C ASP A 304 -10.54 13.43 -4.16
#